data_AF-A0A4Q1KPN3-F1
#
_entry.id   AF-A0A4Q1KPN3-F1
#
_cell.length_a   1.000
_cell.length_b   1.000
_cell.length_c   1.000
_cell.angle_alpha   90.00
_cell.angle_beta   90.00
_cell.angle_gamma   90.00
#
_symmetry.space_group_name_H-M   'P 1'
#
loop_
_entity.id
_entity.type
_entity.pdbx_description
1 polymer ?
#
loop_
_entity_poly.entity_id
_entity_poly.type
_entity_poly.pdbx_seq_one_letter_code
_entity_poly.pdbx_strand_id
1 'polypeptide(L)'
;MGEKPLGAFEIQVLHLNGTLTLDEVQVIERQLAAHPALVAQQNWIGVQRASHVMQANGAELKDYISRFENSAQLMPSGVDGEVFYLMALRHLLNYVGSAFTLVDHTRNLLATYEGENFLAEYETRKMAVTGTRSAAILKALRNYMIHRGQPVLGIDLEADPRGSAQWVVVDASDMLSWKKCPAPAKKYLSESRSIRILDLVQEYETSLGELYEWVFAQYQILHGGEIAEFQDLVQKLEAAYRPVSTFPLDASDEWSLKLHLRD
;
A
#
# COMPACT_ATOMS: atom_id res chain seq x y z
N MET A 1 -10.13 -26.48 -23.66
CA MET A 1 -9.50 -26.37 -22.34
C MET A 1 -9.78 -24.96 -21.84
N GLY A 2 -10.79 -24.80 -20.99
CA GLY A 2 -11.13 -23.52 -20.38
C GLY A 2 -10.56 -23.50 -18.96
N GLU A 3 -9.75 -22.50 -18.66
CA GLU A 3 -9.18 -22.27 -17.34
C GLU A 3 -10.29 -21.93 -16.34
N LYS A 4 -10.33 -22.64 -15.19
CA LYS A 4 -11.15 -22.28 -14.03
C LYS A 4 -10.58 -20.98 -13.44
N PRO A 5 -11.40 -19.97 -13.11
CA PRO A 5 -10.91 -18.79 -12.41
C PRO A 5 -10.50 -19.16 -10.98
N LEU A 6 -9.32 -18.68 -10.56
CA LEU A 6 -8.85 -18.72 -9.18
C LEU A 6 -9.83 -17.92 -8.30
N GLY A 7 -10.57 -18.62 -7.46
CA GLY A 7 -11.59 -18.04 -6.57
C GLY A 7 -12.82 -18.92 -6.32
N ALA A 8 -12.97 -20.04 -7.03
CA ALA A 8 -14.05 -20.98 -6.76
C ALA A 8 -13.80 -21.75 -5.45
N PHE A 9 -14.53 -21.42 -4.39
CA PHE A 9 -14.69 -22.30 -3.24
C PHE A 9 -15.37 -23.59 -3.71
N GLU A 10 -14.65 -24.71 -3.66
CA GLU A 10 -15.21 -26.03 -3.95
C GLU A 10 -15.95 -26.52 -2.70
N ILE A 11 -17.26 -26.28 -2.65
CA ILE A 11 -18.11 -26.80 -1.57
C ILE A 11 -18.26 -28.31 -1.81
N GLN A 12 -17.54 -29.13 -1.03
CA GLN A 12 -17.81 -30.56 -0.93
C GLN A 12 -19.27 -30.75 -0.51
N VAL A 13 -19.99 -31.64 -1.20
CA VAL A 13 -21.41 -31.90 -0.97
C VAL A 13 -21.62 -32.42 0.45
N LEU A 14 -21.95 -31.52 1.36
CA LEU A 14 -22.32 -31.81 2.74
C LEU A 14 -23.83 -32.13 2.78
N HIS A 15 -24.19 -33.22 3.46
CA HIS A 15 -25.59 -33.59 3.67
C HIS A 15 -26.31 -32.49 4.47
N LEU A 16 -27.47 -32.04 3.98
CA LEU A 16 -28.31 -31.06 4.65
C LEU A 16 -28.83 -31.60 5.99
N ASN A 17 -28.70 -30.82 7.05
CA ASN A 17 -29.18 -31.20 8.39
C ASN A 17 -30.69 -31.03 8.61
N GLY A 18 -31.47 -30.79 7.54
CA GLY A 18 -32.92 -30.68 7.61
C GLY A 18 -33.45 -29.34 8.15
N THR A 19 -32.60 -28.36 8.43
CA THR A 19 -32.99 -26.99 8.82
C THR A 19 -33.32 -26.09 7.63
N LEU A 20 -32.80 -26.40 6.44
CA LEU A 20 -33.09 -25.73 5.18
C LEU A 20 -33.24 -26.78 4.07
N THR A 21 -34.16 -26.52 3.14
CA THR A 21 -34.33 -27.27 1.90
C THR A 21 -33.20 -26.97 0.92
N LEU A 22 -32.99 -27.86 -0.07
CA LEU A 22 -31.99 -27.64 -1.12
C LEU A 22 -32.25 -26.34 -1.90
N ASP A 23 -33.52 -26.02 -2.16
CA ASP A 23 -33.90 -24.79 -2.86
C ASP A 23 -33.57 -23.54 -2.03
N GLU A 24 -33.82 -23.56 -0.72
CA GLU A 24 -33.45 -22.46 0.18
C GLU A 24 -31.94 -22.24 0.26
N VAL A 25 -31.17 -23.34 0.30
CA VAL A 25 -29.70 -23.28 0.25
C VAL A 25 -29.21 -22.65 -1.05
N GLN A 26 -29.74 -23.08 -2.20
CA GLN A 26 -29.38 -22.50 -3.50
C GLN A 26 -29.78 -21.02 -3.64
N VAL A 27 -30.82 -20.58 -2.92
CA VAL A 27 -31.20 -19.16 -2.85
C VAL A 27 -30.17 -18.38 -2.04
N ILE A 28 -29.78 -18.87 -0.86
CA ILE A 28 -28.77 -18.23 -0.01
C ILE A 28 -27.41 -18.14 -0.73
N GLU A 29 -26.97 -19.22 -1.40
CA GLU A 29 -25.74 -19.21 -2.18
C GLU A 29 -25.76 -18.14 -3.29
N ARG A 30 -26.89 -18.00 -3.99
CA ARG A 30 -27.07 -16.95 -5.01
C ARG A 30 -27.05 -15.56 -4.40
N GLN A 31 -27.66 -15.37 -3.23
CA GLN A 31 -27.64 -14.10 -2.50
C GLN A 31 -26.22 -13.73 -2.07
N LEU A 32 -25.46 -14.69 -1.53
CA LEU A 32 -24.07 -14.49 -1.14
C LEU A 32 -23.20 -14.11 -2.35
N ALA A 33 -23.33 -14.84 -3.47
CA ALA A 33 -22.52 -14.59 -4.66
C ALA A 33 -22.75 -13.21 -5.29
N ALA A 34 -23.94 -12.64 -5.13
CA ALA A 34 -24.30 -11.31 -5.64
C ALA A 34 -24.26 -10.20 -4.58
N HIS A 35 -23.78 -10.50 -3.36
CA HIS A 35 -23.92 -9.58 -2.24
C HIS A 35 -23.06 -8.32 -2.41
N PRO A 36 -23.60 -7.10 -2.19
CA PRO A 36 -22.85 -5.84 -2.30
C PRO A 36 -21.56 -5.81 -1.46
N ALA A 37 -21.59 -6.39 -0.27
CA ALA A 37 -20.42 -6.53 0.61
C ALA A 37 -19.19 -7.19 -0.07
N LEU A 38 -19.38 -8.16 -0.99
CA LEU A 38 -18.25 -8.77 -1.71
C LEU A 38 -17.62 -7.80 -2.70
N VAL A 39 -18.44 -7.02 -3.41
CA VAL A 39 -17.97 -6.01 -4.37
C VAL A 39 -17.21 -4.91 -3.63
N ALA A 40 -17.78 -4.41 -2.53
CA ALA A 40 -17.13 -3.45 -1.65
C ALA A 40 -15.79 -4.01 -1.15
N GLN A 41 -15.78 -5.21 -0.57
CA GLN A 41 -14.57 -5.84 -0.05
C GLN A 41 -13.46 -5.95 -1.11
N GLN A 42 -13.78 -6.35 -2.34
CA GLN A 42 -12.80 -6.45 -3.43
C GLN A 42 -12.18 -5.09 -3.78
N ASN A 43 -13.00 -4.03 -3.88
CA ASN A 43 -12.52 -2.69 -4.17
C ASN A 43 -11.59 -2.16 -3.08
N TRP A 44 -11.94 -2.37 -1.81
CA TRP A 44 -11.14 -1.94 -0.67
C TRP A 44 -9.85 -2.74 -0.51
N ILE A 45 -9.86 -4.05 -0.74
CA ILE A 45 -8.66 -4.91 -0.73
C ILE A 45 -7.64 -4.43 -1.75
N GLY A 46 -8.08 -3.94 -2.91
CA GLY A 46 -7.17 -3.36 -3.92
C GLY A 46 -6.34 -2.20 -3.36
N VAL A 47 -6.98 -1.27 -2.65
CA VAL A 47 -6.31 -0.13 -2.01
C VAL A 47 -5.41 -0.60 -0.86
N GLN A 48 -5.87 -1.53 -0.02
CA GLN A 48 -5.07 -2.08 1.07
C GLN A 48 -3.80 -2.77 0.57
N ARG A 49 -3.88 -3.58 -0.49
CA ARG A 49 -2.72 -4.24 -1.10
C ARG A 49 -1.74 -3.22 -1.67
N ALA A 50 -2.23 -2.21 -2.38
CA ALA A 50 -1.38 -1.14 -2.91
C ALA A 50 -0.69 -0.36 -1.78
N SER A 51 -1.38 -0.12 -0.66
CA SER A 51 -0.82 0.53 0.52
C SER A 51 0.29 -0.32 1.15
N HIS A 52 0.06 -1.62 1.30
CA HIS A 52 1.05 -2.54 1.82
C HIS A 52 2.33 -2.58 0.95
N VAL A 53 2.17 -2.68 -0.38
CA VAL A 53 3.30 -2.67 -1.32
C VAL A 53 4.09 -1.36 -1.23
N MET A 54 3.41 -0.21 -1.15
CA MET A 54 4.08 1.08 -0.98
C MET A 54 4.88 1.14 0.32
N GLN A 55 4.28 0.74 1.45
CA GLN A 55 4.94 0.75 2.76
C GLN A 55 6.16 -0.18 2.78
N ALA A 56 6.05 -1.37 2.19
CA ALA A 56 7.18 -2.30 2.08
C ALA A 56 8.32 -1.69 1.25
N ASN A 57 8.02 -1.11 0.08
CA ASN A 57 9.04 -0.44 -0.73
C ASN A 57 9.69 0.76 -0.02
N GLY A 58 8.91 1.49 0.78
CA GLY A 58 9.40 2.60 1.60
C GLY A 58 10.34 2.12 2.69
N ALA A 59 9.98 1.05 3.40
CA ALA A 59 10.84 0.41 4.39
C ALA A 59 12.15 -0.11 3.77
N GLU A 60 12.09 -0.79 2.62
CA GLU A 60 13.26 -1.28 1.90
C GLU A 60 14.18 -0.14 1.45
N LEU A 61 13.62 0.96 0.92
CA LEU A 61 14.39 2.14 0.54
C LEU A 61 15.09 2.76 1.75
N LYS A 62 14.35 2.95 2.86
CA LYS A 62 14.90 3.54 4.09
C LYS A 62 16.00 2.66 4.69
N ASP A 63 15.80 1.36 4.75
CA ASP A 63 16.82 0.40 5.19
C ASP A 63 18.06 0.46 4.29
N TYR A 64 17.89 0.40 2.96
CA TYR A 64 19.01 0.43 2.02
C TYR A 64 19.86 1.70 2.15
N ILE A 65 19.20 2.86 2.19
CA ILE A 65 19.87 4.16 2.31
C ILE A 65 20.49 4.35 3.70
N SER A 66 19.78 3.99 4.78
CA SER A 66 20.27 4.19 6.15
C SER A 66 21.53 3.38 6.47
N ARG A 67 21.72 2.20 5.86
CA ARG A 67 22.97 1.43 5.99
C ARG A 67 24.17 2.20 5.46
N PHE A 68 23.97 3.01 4.43
CA PHE A 68 24.99 3.89 3.90
C PHE A 68 25.19 5.11 4.80
N GLU A 69 24.11 5.81 5.16
CA GLU A 69 24.17 7.03 6.00
C GLU A 69 24.79 6.78 7.39
N ASN A 70 24.56 5.61 7.96
CA ASN A 70 25.09 5.21 9.28
C ASN A 70 26.48 4.54 9.21
N SER A 71 27.09 4.41 8.04
CA SER A 71 28.43 3.84 7.91
C SER A 71 29.48 4.80 8.50
N ALA A 72 30.39 4.27 9.33
CA ALA A 72 31.56 5.01 9.80
C ALA A 72 32.59 5.31 8.70
N GLN A 73 32.50 4.61 7.56
CA GLN A 73 33.31 4.85 6.38
C GLN A 73 32.51 5.62 5.33
N LEU A 74 33.11 6.68 4.79
CA LEU A 74 32.68 7.30 3.53
C LEU A 74 32.85 6.27 2.42
N MET A 75 31.75 5.83 1.80
CA MET A 75 31.73 4.69 0.88
C MET A 75 32.36 3.43 1.50
N PRO A 76 31.57 2.54 2.13
CA PRO A 76 32.12 1.38 2.83
C PRO A 76 33.04 0.56 1.94
N SER A 77 34.19 0.14 2.47
CA SER A 77 35.17 -0.65 1.71
C SER A 77 34.54 -1.94 1.15
N GLY A 78 34.69 -2.16 -0.16
CA GLY A 78 34.04 -3.25 -0.89
C GLY A 78 32.66 -2.92 -1.47
N VAL A 79 32.11 -1.73 -1.20
CA VAL A 79 30.93 -1.22 -1.90
C VAL A 79 31.38 -0.57 -3.20
N ASP A 80 31.01 -1.19 -4.32
CA ASP A 80 31.08 -0.56 -5.62
C ASP A 80 30.07 0.60 -5.66
N GLY A 81 30.57 1.82 -5.88
CA GLY A 81 29.72 3.02 -5.90
C GLY A 81 28.69 3.00 -7.01
N GLU A 82 28.96 2.33 -8.13
CA GLU A 82 27.99 2.14 -9.19
C GLU A 82 26.88 1.17 -8.76
N VAL A 83 27.23 0.07 -8.09
CA VAL A 83 26.24 -0.87 -7.55
C VAL A 83 25.36 -0.19 -6.50
N PHE A 84 25.95 0.60 -5.60
CA PHE A 84 25.19 1.37 -4.62
C PHE A 84 24.20 2.32 -5.30
N TYR A 85 24.68 3.10 -6.25
CA TYR A 85 23.87 4.04 -7.01
C TYR A 85 22.68 3.35 -7.68
N LEU A 86 22.94 2.26 -8.42
CA LEU A 86 21.90 1.54 -9.15
C LEU A 86 20.84 0.94 -8.22
N MET A 87 21.26 0.43 -7.07
CA MET A 87 20.34 -0.15 -6.09
C MET A 87 19.54 0.92 -5.35
N ALA A 88 20.16 2.02 -4.93
CA ALA A 88 19.47 3.16 -4.36
C ALA A 88 18.40 3.70 -5.31
N LEU A 89 18.76 3.83 -6.59
CA LEU A 89 17.86 4.27 -7.64
C LEU A 89 16.69 3.29 -7.87
N ARG A 90 16.97 1.98 -7.88
CA ARG A 90 15.94 0.93 -7.97
C ARG A 90 14.94 1.02 -6.84
N HIS A 91 15.41 1.13 -5.60
CA HIS A 91 14.54 1.26 -4.43
C HIS A 91 13.72 2.55 -4.47
N LEU A 92 14.34 3.66 -4.89
CA LEU A 92 13.64 4.94 -5.05
C LEU A 92 12.54 4.85 -6.12
N LEU A 93 12.83 4.23 -7.26
CA LEU A 93 11.85 4.04 -8.33
C LEU A 93 10.69 3.15 -7.88
N ASN A 94 10.97 2.06 -7.16
CA ASN A 94 9.94 1.16 -6.63
C ASN A 94 9.02 1.88 -5.64
N TYR A 95 9.61 2.64 -4.71
CA TYR A 95 8.86 3.42 -3.73
C TYR A 95 7.97 4.47 -4.41
N VAL A 96 8.56 5.32 -5.23
CA VAL A 96 7.83 6.40 -5.91
C VAL A 96 6.78 5.83 -6.89
N GLY A 97 7.09 4.75 -7.58
CA GLY A 97 6.13 4.04 -8.44
C GLY A 97 4.93 3.51 -7.65
N SER A 98 5.19 2.76 -6.59
CA SER A 98 4.12 2.18 -5.76
C SER A 98 3.28 3.22 -5.00
N ALA A 99 3.86 4.35 -4.59
CA ALA A 99 3.11 5.46 -4.01
C ALA A 99 2.06 6.03 -4.98
N PHE A 100 2.40 6.15 -6.27
CA PHE A 100 1.45 6.62 -7.28
C PHE A 100 0.45 5.54 -7.71
N THR A 101 0.84 4.26 -7.68
CA THR A 101 -0.09 3.14 -7.84
C THR A 101 -1.16 3.15 -6.74
N LEU A 102 -0.80 3.41 -5.48
CA LEU A 102 -1.75 3.58 -4.38
C LEU A 102 -2.73 4.73 -4.66
N VAL A 103 -2.24 5.89 -5.11
CA VAL A 103 -3.10 7.03 -5.49
C VAL A 103 -4.10 6.65 -6.58
N ASP A 104 -3.67 5.90 -7.59
CA ASP A 104 -4.54 5.46 -8.68
C ASP A 104 -5.60 4.45 -8.22
N HIS A 105 -5.24 3.45 -7.41
CA HIS A 105 -6.21 2.54 -6.81
C HIS A 105 -7.21 3.26 -5.92
N THR A 106 -6.74 4.25 -5.17
CA THR A 106 -7.60 5.06 -4.29
C THR A 106 -8.58 5.89 -5.11
N ARG A 107 -8.15 6.49 -6.23
CA ARG A 107 -9.06 7.20 -7.14
C ARG A 107 -10.16 6.30 -7.68
N ASN A 108 -9.83 5.08 -8.07
CA ASN A 108 -10.81 4.11 -8.57
C ASN A 108 -11.80 3.70 -7.47
N LEU A 109 -11.33 3.50 -6.23
CA LEU A 109 -12.21 3.27 -5.08
C LEU A 109 -13.17 4.46 -4.88
N LEU A 110 -12.65 5.69 -4.87
CA LEU A 110 -13.45 6.88 -4.60
C LEU A 110 -14.52 7.16 -5.66
N ALA A 111 -14.30 6.73 -6.90
CA ALA A 111 -15.30 6.84 -7.96
C ALA A 111 -16.59 6.05 -7.65
N THR A 112 -16.56 5.08 -6.72
CA THR A 112 -17.76 4.35 -6.30
C THR A 112 -18.55 5.07 -5.19
N TYR A 113 -18.07 6.21 -4.68
CA TYR A 113 -18.67 6.97 -3.58
C TYR A 113 -19.06 8.40 -4.02
N GLU A 114 -19.37 8.60 -5.30
CA GLU A 114 -19.80 9.90 -5.81
C GLU A 114 -21.08 10.39 -5.11
N GLY A 115 -21.04 11.63 -4.60
CA GLY A 115 -22.15 12.24 -3.87
C GLY A 115 -22.20 11.88 -2.38
N GLU A 116 -21.31 11.03 -1.89
CA GLU A 116 -21.26 10.68 -0.46
C GLU A 116 -20.39 11.66 0.35
N ASN A 117 -20.75 11.85 1.63
CA ASN A 117 -19.98 12.67 2.57
C ASN A 117 -18.54 12.16 2.75
N PHE A 118 -18.33 10.85 2.63
CA PHE A 118 -17.00 10.23 2.67
C PHE A 118 -16.06 10.82 1.62
N LEU A 119 -16.53 10.99 0.38
CA LEU A 119 -15.71 11.55 -0.70
C LEU A 119 -15.35 13.02 -0.42
N ALA A 120 -16.29 13.82 0.06
CA ALA A 120 -16.05 15.23 0.40
C ALA A 120 -15.01 15.38 1.53
N GLU A 121 -15.11 14.56 2.56
CA GLU A 121 -14.14 14.54 3.67
C GLU A 121 -12.77 14.02 3.20
N TYR A 122 -12.73 12.99 2.35
CA TYR A 122 -11.48 12.50 1.75
C TYR A 122 -10.78 13.61 0.97
N GLU A 123 -11.50 14.34 0.11
CA GLU A 123 -10.93 15.44 -0.68
C GLU A 123 -10.32 16.52 0.22
N THR A 124 -10.98 16.85 1.33
CA THR A 124 -10.49 17.80 2.33
C THR A 124 -9.20 17.31 2.99
N ARG A 125 -9.16 16.06 3.45
CA ARG A 125 -7.95 15.47 4.09
C ARG A 125 -6.80 15.30 3.10
N LYS A 126 -7.08 14.92 1.86
CA LYS A 126 -6.09 14.81 0.79
C LYS A 126 -5.38 16.15 0.54
N MET A 127 -6.05 17.30 0.73
CA MET A 127 -5.40 18.60 0.58
C MET A 127 -4.28 18.81 1.61
N ALA A 128 -4.42 18.29 2.84
CA ALA A 128 -3.37 18.36 3.85
C ALA A 128 -2.11 17.58 3.43
N VAL A 129 -2.27 16.46 2.73
CA VAL A 129 -1.16 15.66 2.20
C VAL A 129 -0.58 16.28 0.92
N THR A 130 -1.42 16.59 -0.06
CA THR A 130 -0.96 17.08 -1.38
C THR A 130 -0.41 18.50 -1.35
N GLY A 131 -0.70 19.26 -0.29
CA GLY A 131 -0.14 20.59 -0.04
C GLY A 131 1.27 20.58 0.55
N THR A 132 1.79 19.44 1.00
CA THR A 132 3.12 19.38 1.63
C THR A 132 4.26 19.54 0.62
N ARG A 133 5.43 19.93 1.14
CA ARG A 133 6.67 19.97 0.37
C ARG A 133 7.03 18.58 -0.16
N SER A 134 6.98 17.56 0.70
CA SER A 134 7.33 16.20 0.34
C SER A 134 6.48 15.64 -0.80
N ALA A 135 5.16 15.83 -0.76
CA ALA A 135 4.26 15.38 -1.83
C ALA A 135 4.55 16.07 -3.16
N ALA A 136 4.83 17.39 -3.14
CA ALA A 136 5.17 18.15 -4.34
C ALA A 136 6.49 17.65 -4.97
N ILE A 137 7.53 17.43 -4.14
CA ILE A 137 8.83 16.95 -4.60
C ILE A 137 8.74 15.51 -5.11
N LEU A 138 8.09 14.59 -4.39
CA LEU A 138 7.93 13.19 -4.83
C LEU A 138 7.16 13.10 -6.16
N LYS A 139 6.14 13.93 -6.35
CA LYS A 139 5.43 14.02 -7.64
C LYS A 139 6.33 14.50 -8.77
N ALA A 140 7.17 15.49 -8.52
CA ALA A 140 8.13 15.96 -9.52
C ALA A 140 9.17 14.90 -9.84
N LEU A 141 9.71 14.23 -8.81
CA LEU A 141 10.68 13.16 -8.91
C LEU A 141 10.13 11.98 -9.73
N ARG A 142 8.92 11.50 -9.39
CA ARG A 142 8.20 10.47 -10.15
C ARG A 142 8.09 10.82 -11.63
N ASN A 143 7.62 12.03 -11.90
CA ASN A 143 7.39 12.48 -13.26
C ASN A 143 8.71 12.60 -14.03
N TYR A 144 9.78 13.06 -13.39
CA TYR A 144 11.11 13.13 -14.00
C TYR A 144 11.63 11.72 -14.32
N MET A 145 11.58 10.80 -13.35
CA MET A 145 12.01 9.40 -13.47
C MET A 145 11.33 8.65 -14.62
N ILE A 146 10.04 8.93 -14.85
CA ILE A 146 9.25 8.23 -15.88
C ILE A 146 9.34 8.90 -17.25
N HIS A 147 9.43 10.23 -17.30
CA HIS A 147 9.29 10.97 -18.57
C HIS A 147 10.57 11.61 -19.09
N ARG A 148 11.64 11.65 -18.29
CA ARG A 148 12.88 12.35 -18.66
C ARG A 148 14.13 11.51 -18.48
N GLY A 149 14.33 10.93 -17.31
CA GLY A 149 15.57 10.22 -16.98
C GLY A 149 15.70 9.98 -15.48
N GLN A 150 16.83 9.46 -15.05
CA GLN A 150 17.07 9.14 -13.65
C GLN A 150 17.73 10.32 -12.93
N PRO A 151 17.32 10.68 -11.70
CA PRO A 151 17.97 11.73 -10.93
C PRO A 151 19.42 11.34 -10.64
N VAL A 152 20.31 12.32 -10.66
CA VAL A 152 21.65 12.14 -10.08
C VAL A 152 21.50 12.05 -8.56
N LEU A 153 22.03 10.96 -8.00
CA LEU A 153 22.17 10.77 -6.57
C LEU A 153 23.55 11.27 -6.16
N GLY A 154 23.60 12.02 -5.06
CA GLY A 154 24.81 12.54 -4.47
C GLY A 154 24.94 12.14 -3.01
N ILE A 155 26.04 12.56 -2.40
CA ILE A 155 26.29 12.41 -0.98
C ILE A 155 26.57 13.81 -0.43
N ASP A 156 25.75 14.26 0.50
CA ASP A 156 26.04 15.44 1.29
C ASP A 156 26.83 15.02 2.53
N LEU A 157 27.94 15.69 2.80
CA LEU A 157 28.83 15.40 3.92
C LEU A 157 28.89 16.60 4.85
N GLU A 158 28.71 16.35 6.15
CA GLU A 158 29.01 17.30 7.20
C GLU A 158 30.15 16.74 8.05
N ALA A 159 31.29 17.43 8.03
CA ALA A 159 32.46 17.06 8.81
C ALA A 159 32.45 17.80 10.15
N ASP A 160 32.30 17.07 11.26
CA ASP A 160 32.57 17.56 12.62
C ASP A 160 33.90 16.95 13.13
N PRO A 161 34.74 17.72 13.84
CA PRO A 161 35.87 17.19 14.62
C PRO A 161 35.58 15.95 15.49
N ARG A 162 34.31 15.72 15.87
CA ARG A 162 33.84 14.58 16.69
C ARG A 162 33.23 13.42 15.87
N GLY A 163 33.09 13.57 14.56
CA GLY A 163 32.51 12.57 13.67
C GLY A 163 32.02 13.19 12.36
N SER A 164 31.94 12.41 11.29
CA SER A 164 31.34 12.90 10.03
C SER A 164 29.94 12.30 9.87
N ALA A 165 28.98 13.12 9.42
CA ALA A 165 27.66 12.67 9.00
C ALA A 165 27.57 12.69 7.47
N GLN A 166 26.86 11.72 6.91
CA GLN A 166 26.65 11.62 5.47
C GLN A 166 25.18 11.34 5.16
N TRP A 167 24.67 11.97 4.11
CA TRP A 167 23.30 11.79 3.65
C TRP A 167 23.27 11.50 2.16
N VAL A 168 22.39 10.58 1.75
CA VAL A 168 22.12 10.33 0.34
C VAL A 168 21.09 11.33 -0.13
N VAL A 169 21.45 12.06 -1.18
CA VAL A 169 20.64 13.15 -1.69
C VAL A 169 20.29 12.96 -3.16
N VAL A 170 19.17 13.53 -3.57
CA VAL A 170 18.84 13.78 -4.98
C VAL A 170 19.30 15.19 -5.33
N ASP A 171 20.04 15.33 -6.43
CA ASP A 171 20.33 16.65 -7.02
C ASP A 171 19.06 17.22 -7.68
N ALA A 172 18.63 18.39 -7.21
CA ALA A 172 17.43 19.06 -7.71
C ALA A 172 17.63 19.73 -9.08
N SER A 173 18.88 19.95 -9.50
CA SER A 173 19.25 20.75 -10.68
C SER A 173 18.60 20.23 -11.97
N ASP A 174 18.63 18.92 -12.16
CA ASP A 174 18.07 18.26 -13.33
C ASP A 174 16.55 18.40 -13.38
N MET A 175 15.88 18.23 -12.23
CA MET A 175 14.44 18.44 -12.13
C MET A 175 14.07 19.91 -12.35
N LEU A 176 14.83 20.86 -11.83
CA LEU A 176 14.59 22.29 -12.02
C LEU A 176 14.75 22.73 -13.48
N SER A 177 15.73 22.17 -14.19
CA SER A 177 15.97 22.44 -15.61
C SER A 177 14.86 21.86 -16.51
N TRP A 178 14.11 20.88 -16.02
CA TRP A 178 13.07 20.23 -16.78
C TRP A 178 11.81 21.10 -16.90
N LYS A 179 11.45 21.48 -18.13
CA LYS A 179 10.30 22.34 -18.44
C LYS A 179 8.98 21.90 -17.79
N LYS A 180 8.77 20.59 -17.64
CA LYS A 180 7.54 20.00 -17.05
C LYS A 180 7.59 19.83 -15.53
N CYS A 181 8.63 20.33 -14.85
CA CYS A 181 8.68 20.32 -13.40
C CYS A 181 7.52 21.17 -12.81
N PRO A 182 6.68 20.60 -11.93
CA PRO A 182 5.51 21.28 -11.38
C PRO A 182 5.88 22.55 -10.61
N ALA A 183 5.05 23.59 -10.71
CA ALA A 183 5.29 24.87 -10.01
C ALA A 183 5.44 24.75 -8.48
N PRO A 184 4.61 23.96 -7.76
CA PRO A 184 4.80 23.75 -6.32
C PRO A 184 6.16 23.11 -5.99
N ALA A 185 6.60 22.14 -6.80
CA ALA A 185 7.90 21.52 -6.62
C ALA A 185 9.03 22.52 -6.90
N LYS A 186 8.95 23.30 -7.98
CA LYS A 186 9.95 24.34 -8.32
C LYS A 186 10.20 25.31 -7.16
N LYS A 187 9.14 25.75 -6.46
CA LYS A 187 9.27 26.59 -5.28
C LYS A 187 10.22 25.96 -4.26
N TYR A 188 9.94 24.74 -3.82
CA TYR A 188 10.74 24.06 -2.80
C TYR A 188 12.12 23.61 -3.29
N LEU A 189 12.23 23.18 -4.55
CA LEU A 189 13.50 22.78 -5.16
C LEU A 189 14.44 23.97 -5.35
N SER A 190 13.92 25.19 -5.55
CA SER A 190 14.76 26.39 -5.69
C SER A 190 15.40 26.84 -4.38
N GLU A 191 14.84 26.43 -3.24
CA GLU A 191 15.33 26.77 -1.89
C GLU A 191 16.42 25.80 -1.41
N SER A 192 16.53 24.60 -2.00
CA SER A 192 17.51 23.58 -1.61
C SER A 192 18.12 22.87 -2.82
N ARG A 193 19.45 22.93 -2.95
CA ARG A 193 20.19 22.32 -4.07
C ARG A 193 20.14 20.79 -4.04
N SER A 194 20.12 20.21 -2.85
CA SER A 194 20.07 18.78 -2.58
C SER A 194 18.84 18.43 -1.75
N ILE A 195 18.32 17.23 -1.93
CA ILE A 195 17.15 16.71 -1.20
C ILE A 195 17.54 15.40 -0.54
N ARG A 196 17.56 15.36 0.79
CA ARG A 196 17.79 14.14 1.55
C ARG A 196 16.64 13.15 1.32
N ILE A 197 16.98 11.95 0.84
CA ILE A 197 15.98 10.96 0.44
C ILE A 197 15.19 10.48 1.65
N LEU A 198 15.86 10.16 2.76
CA LEU A 198 15.19 9.66 3.96
C LEU A 198 14.19 10.68 4.53
N ASP A 199 14.59 11.94 4.64
CA ASP A 199 13.72 13.02 5.13
C ASP A 199 12.48 13.18 4.24
N LEU A 200 12.66 13.16 2.92
CA LEU A 200 11.58 13.27 1.95
C LEU A 200 10.57 12.13 2.08
N VAL A 201 11.06 10.89 2.15
CA VAL A 201 10.24 9.68 2.29
C VAL A 201 9.50 9.68 3.62
N GLN A 202 10.19 10.01 4.71
CA GLN A 202 9.61 10.01 6.04
C GLN A 202 8.53 11.09 6.20
N GLU A 203 8.75 12.32 5.73
CA GLU A 203 7.76 13.40 5.75
C GLU A 203 6.49 13.01 4.98
N TYR A 204 6.65 12.38 3.81
CA TYR A 204 5.52 11.95 3.01
C TYR A 204 4.76 10.79 3.64
N GLU A 205 5.46 9.77 4.13
CA GLU A 205 4.85 8.60 4.78
C GLU A 205 4.07 8.99 6.05
N THR A 206 4.59 9.92 6.85
CA THR A 206 3.86 10.42 8.02
C THR A 206 2.54 11.07 7.60
N SER A 207 2.58 11.99 6.62
CA SER A 207 1.38 12.68 6.13
C SER A 207 0.38 11.70 5.49
N LEU A 208 0.88 10.72 4.75
CA LEU A 208 0.06 9.73 4.06
C LEU A 208 -0.54 8.71 5.04
N GLY A 209 0.20 8.33 6.08
CA GLY A 209 -0.24 7.38 7.11
C GLY A 209 -1.51 7.84 7.80
N GLU A 210 -1.55 9.12 8.22
CA GLU A 210 -2.74 9.71 8.86
C GLU A 210 -3.98 9.68 7.95
N LEU A 211 -3.79 9.96 6.65
CA LEU A 211 -4.89 9.89 5.67
C LEU A 211 -5.40 8.45 5.53
N TYR A 212 -4.51 7.47 5.35
CA TYR A 212 -4.93 6.10 5.06
C TYR A 212 -5.44 5.34 6.29
N GLU A 213 -4.95 5.67 7.49
CA GLU A 213 -5.56 5.21 8.74
C GLU A 213 -7.03 5.62 8.80
N TRP A 214 -7.32 6.90 8.52
CA TRP A 214 -8.69 7.39 8.46
C TRP A 214 -9.50 6.72 7.34
N VAL A 215 -8.95 6.59 6.13
CA VAL A 215 -9.63 5.94 4.99
C VAL A 215 -10.05 4.52 5.37
N PHE A 216 -9.12 3.69 5.89
CA PHE A 216 -9.43 2.30 6.20
C PHE A 216 -10.42 2.14 7.35
N ALA A 217 -10.48 3.09 8.29
CA ALA A 217 -11.52 3.12 9.31
C ALA A 217 -12.93 3.35 8.72
N GLN A 218 -13.05 4.02 7.56
CA GLN A 218 -14.36 4.27 6.92
C GLN A 218 -15.02 3.01 6.36
N TYR A 219 -14.25 1.95 6.07
CA TYR A 219 -14.81 0.72 5.49
C TYR A 219 -15.95 0.14 6.33
N GLN A 220 -15.76 0.04 7.64
CA GLN A 220 -16.78 -0.47 8.56
C GLN A 220 -17.95 0.50 8.74
N ILE A 221 -17.71 1.80 8.62
CA ILE A 221 -18.76 2.82 8.73
C ILE A 221 -19.68 2.77 7.50
N LEU A 222 -19.09 2.62 6.31
CA LEU A 222 -19.81 2.61 5.03
C LEU A 222 -20.52 1.28 4.78
N HIS A 223 -19.88 0.15 5.13
CA HIS A 223 -20.37 -1.19 4.77
C HIS A 223 -20.77 -2.07 5.95
N GLY A 224 -20.73 -1.57 7.20
CA GLY A 224 -20.98 -2.40 8.38
C GLY A 224 -22.34 -3.12 8.36
N GLY A 225 -23.39 -2.46 7.86
CA GLY A 225 -24.71 -3.08 7.67
C GLY A 225 -24.69 -4.22 6.64
N GLU A 226 -24.14 -3.95 5.45
CA GLU A 226 -24.01 -4.96 4.38
C GLU A 226 -23.14 -6.14 4.82
N ILE A 227 -22.07 -5.87 5.59
CA ILE A 227 -21.19 -6.91 6.13
C ILE A 227 -21.95 -7.78 7.14
N ALA A 228 -22.75 -7.18 8.02
CA ALA A 228 -23.56 -7.92 8.98
C ALA A 228 -24.59 -8.81 8.28
N GLU A 229 -25.29 -8.29 7.26
CA GLU A 229 -26.23 -9.05 6.44
C GLU A 229 -25.56 -10.23 5.73
N PHE A 230 -24.37 -10.00 5.16
CA PHE A 230 -23.57 -11.05 4.53
C PHE A 230 -23.18 -12.13 5.54
N GLN A 231 -22.72 -11.74 6.74
CA GLN A 231 -22.34 -12.66 7.81
C GLN A 231 -23.53 -13.50 8.30
N ASP A 232 -24.72 -12.91 8.41
CA ASP A 232 -25.95 -13.63 8.76
C ASP A 232 -26.30 -14.70 7.71
N LEU A 233 -26.14 -14.39 6.43
CA LEU A 233 -26.34 -15.35 5.34
C LEU A 233 -25.32 -16.50 5.39
N VAL A 234 -24.05 -16.19 5.63
CA VAL A 234 -23.00 -17.22 5.82
C VAL A 234 -23.34 -18.12 7.01
N GLN A 235 -23.73 -17.55 8.15
CA GLN A 235 -24.10 -18.34 9.34
C GLN A 235 -25.31 -19.25 9.08
N LYS A 236 -26.32 -18.77 8.35
CA LYS A 236 -27.47 -19.60 7.94
C LYS A 236 -27.04 -20.76 7.06
N LEU A 237 -26.14 -20.51 6.11
CA LEU A 237 -25.60 -21.54 5.23
C LEU A 237 -24.76 -22.56 6.02
N GLU A 238 -23.84 -22.11 6.87
CA GLU A 238 -23.03 -22.97 7.74
C GLU A 238 -23.89 -23.81 8.69
N ALA A 239 -24.98 -23.26 9.23
CA ALA A 239 -25.93 -23.98 10.07
C ALA A 239 -26.71 -25.06 9.29
N ALA A 240 -26.96 -24.85 7.99
CA ALA A 240 -27.55 -25.87 7.11
C ALA A 240 -26.61 -27.05 6.86
N TYR A 241 -25.30 -26.77 6.86
CA TYR A 241 -24.23 -27.71 6.53
C TYR A 241 -23.45 -28.28 7.74
N ARG A 242 -23.75 -27.87 8.99
CA ARG A 242 -23.06 -28.40 10.19
C ARG A 242 -23.11 -29.94 10.21
N PRO A 243 -22.09 -30.66 10.66
CA PRO A 243 -21.97 -32.08 10.34
C PRO A 243 -22.90 -32.98 11.17
N VAL A 244 -23.59 -33.93 10.53
CA VAL A 244 -23.96 -35.19 11.18
C VAL A 244 -22.67 -35.95 11.44
N SER A 245 -22.42 -36.28 12.71
CA SER A 245 -21.31 -37.10 13.24
C SER A 245 -20.01 -36.36 13.59
N THR A 246 -19.83 -36.24 14.91
CA THR A 246 -18.53 -36.25 15.60
C THR A 246 -17.75 -37.51 15.24
N PHE A 247 -16.66 -37.36 14.48
CA PHE A 247 -15.53 -38.29 14.56
C PHE A 247 -14.38 -37.54 15.25
N PRO A 248 -13.66 -38.16 16.20
CA PRO A 248 -12.53 -37.52 16.85
C PRO A 248 -11.44 -37.36 15.80
N LEU A 249 -11.18 -36.12 15.37
CA LEU A 249 -9.91 -35.79 14.75
C LEU A 249 -8.89 -35.85 15.88
N ASP A 250 -8.02 -36.85 15.81
CA ASP A 250 -6.83 -36.86 16.63
C ASP A 250 -6.04 -35.57 16.42
N ALA A 251 -5.30 -35.19 17.45
CA ALA A 251 -4.55 -33.96 17.55
C ALA A 251 -3.24 -34.00 16.72
N SER A 252 -3.30 -34.30 15.42
CA SER A 252 -2.09 -34.32 14.58
C SER A 252 -2.09 -33.43 13.32
N ASP A 253 -3.21 -32.84 12.91
CA ASP A 253 -3.23 -31.96 11.72
C ASP A 253 -3.30 -30.46 12.09
N GLU A 254 -2.21 -29.98 12.67
CA GLU A 254 -1.85 -28.55 12.74
C GLU A 254 -1.52 -28.00 11.34
N TRP A 255 -2.51 -27.52 10.60
CA TRP A 255 -2.27 -26.59 9.50
C TRP A 255 -1.90 -25.21 10.05
N SER A 256 -0.61 -25.10 10.31
CA SER A 256 0.23 -23.93 10.54
C SER A 256 -0.08 -22.74 9.62
N LEU A 257 -0.92 -21.82 10.12
CA LEU A 257 -0.82 -20.39 9.81
C LEU A 257 -0.42 -19.64 11.08
N LYS A 258 0.80 -19.91 11.56
CA LYS A 258 1.49 -19.02 12.50
C LYS A 258 1.95 -17.79 11.72
N LEU A 259 1.08 -16.78 11.70
CA LEU A 259 1.45 -15.41 11.39
C LEU A 259 2.51 -14.97 12.40
N HIS A 260 3.79 -15.12 12.06
CA HIS A 260 4.87 -14.53 12.84
C HIS A 260 4.90 -13.04 12.51
N LEU A 261 4.18 -12.26 13.31
CA LEU A 261 4.63 -10.92 13.67
C LEU A 261 5.90 -11.14 14.49
N ARG A 262 7.06 -10.86 13.90
CA ARG A 262 8.30 -10.69 14.64
C ARG A 262 8.58 -9.20 14.73
N ASP A 263 8.80 -8.79 15.99
CA ASP A 263 9.55 -7.61 16.40
C ASP A 263 10.92 -7.53 15.71
#